data_AF-A0A7K2L0A1-F1
#
_entry.id   AF-A0A7K2L0A1-F1
#
_cell.length_a   1.000
_cell.length_b   1.000
_cell.length_c   1.000
_cell.angle_alpha   90.00
_cell.angle_beta   90.00
_cell.angle_gamma   90.00
#
_symmetry.space_group_name_H-M   'P 1'
#
loop_
_entity.id
_entity.type
_entity.pdbx_description
1 polymer ?
#
loop_
_entity_poly.entity_id
_entity_poly.type
_entity_poly.pdbx_seq_one_letter_code
_entity_poly.pdbx_strand_id
1 'polypeptide(L)'
;DTLIALEFARPLLHAAALALAEGAEHASAEVAAAKVTVGEAAHAAARTALQLHGAVGYTEELDLALWIRKARPLRDAWGTPAACRARVLAEGALA
;
A
#
# COMPACT_ATOMS: atom_id res chain seq x y z
N ASP A 1 -2.87 -2.00 15.63
CA ASP A 1 -1.92 -1.55 14.59
C ASP A 1 -2.34 -1.89 13.17
N THR A 2 -2.49 -3.18 12.81
CA THR A 2 -2.86 -3.57 11.43
C THR A 2 -4.11 -2.88 10.89
N LEU A 3 -5.22 -2.92 11.64
CA LEU A 3 -6.47 -2.27 11.22
C LEU A 3 -6.29 -0.76 11.06
N ILE A 4 -5.62 -0.13 12.02
CA ILE A 4 -5.35 1.31 12.03
C ILE A 4 -4.55 1.71 10.77
N ALA A 5 -3.51 0.96 10.40
CA ALA A 5 -2.73 1.22 9.20
C ALA A 5 -3.57 1.12 7.90
N LEU A 6 -4.48 0.15 7.82
CA LEU A 6 -5.39 0.01 6.68
C LEU A 6 -6.40 1.16 6.61
N GLU A 7 -6.96 1.57 7.76
CA GLU A 7 -7.89 2.68 7.84
C GLU A 7 -7.24 4.02 7.49
N PHE A 8 -5.95 4.23 7.81
CA PHE A 8 -5.20 5.40 7.34
C PHE A 8 -4.79 5.31 5.86
N ALA A 9 -4.56 4.11 5.32
CA ALA A 9 -4.21 3.96 3.91
C ALA A 9 -5.41 4.20 2.97
N ARG A 10 -6.62 3.85 3.40
CA ARG A 10 -7.86 3.98 2.61
C ARG A 10 -8.16 5.41 2.13
N PRO A 11 -8.16 6.46 2.98
CA PRO A 11 -8.44 7.82 2.52
C PRO A 11 -7.39 8.33 1.52
N LEU A 12 -6.10 7.98 1.68
CA LEU A 12 -5.07 8.35 0.71
C LEU A 12 -5.33 7.73 -0.66
N LEU A 13 -5.76 6.46 -0.70
CA LEU A 13 -6.13 5.79 -1.96
C LEU A 13 -7.29 6.51 -2.66
N HIS A 14 -8.32 6.90 -1.90
CA HIS A 14 -9.46 7.60 -2.47
C HIS A 14 -9.11 9.02 -2.93
N ALA A 15 -8.33 9.77 -2.15
CA ALA A 15 -7.83 11.09 -2.53
C ALA A 15 -7.03 11.03 -3.84
N ALA A 16 -6.05 10.11 -3.92
CA ALA A 16 -5.26 9.92 -5.12
C ALA A 16 -6.09 9.55 -6.36
N ALA A 17 -7.14 8.74 -6.17
CA ALA A 17 -8.06 8.39 -7.26
C ALA A 17 -8.87 9.60 -7.75
N LEU A 18 -9.31 10.48 -6.84
CA LEU A 18 -10.00 11.73 -7.17
C LEU A 18 -9.06 12.70 -7.90
N ALA A 19 -7.88 12.97 -7.34
CA ALA A 19 -6.88 13.84 -7.96
C ALA A 19 -6.50 13.37 -9.37
N LEU A 20 -6.36 12.05 -9.57
CA LEU A 20 -6.11 11.48 -10.88
C LEU A 20 -7.29 11.66 -11.85
N ALA A 21 -8.53 11.49 -11.38
CA ALA A 21 -9.73 11.65 -12.20
C ALA A 21 -9.96 13.11 -12.62
N GLU A 22 -9.61 14.06 -11.75
CA GLU A 22 -9.72 15.50 -11.99
C GLU A 22 -8.56 16.08 -12.79
N GLY A 23 -7.50 15.28 -13.03
CA GLY A 23 -6.29 15.75 -13.71
C GLY A 23 -5.52 16.79 -12.90
N ALA A 24 -5.59 16.71 -11.56
CA ALA A 24 -4.93 17.66 -10.68
C ALA A 24 -3.40 17.64 -10.87
N GLU A 25 -2.76 18.80 -10.77
CA GLU A 25 -1.31 18.94 -10.92
C GLU A 25 -0.53 18.07 -9.91
N HIS A 26 -1.07 17.93 -8.69
CA HIS A 26 -0.50 17.11 -7.62
C HIS A 26 -0.88 15.62 -7.69
N ALA A 27 -1.62 15.17 -8.71
CA ALA A 27 -2.10 13.78 -8.79
C ALA A 27 -0.98 12.73 -8.76
N SER A 28 0.17 13.03 -9.39
CA SER A 28 1.33 12.12 -9.38
C SER A 28 1.89 11.93 -7.96
N ALA A 29 2.01 13.01 -7.19
CA ALA A 29 2.47 12.98 -5.80
C ALA A 29 1.49 12.20 -4.91
N GLU A 30 0.19 12.44 -5.06
CA GLU A 30 -0.84 11.72 -4.30
C GLU A 30 -0.89 10.23 -4.64
N VAL A 31 -0.80 9.87 -5.91
CA VAL A 31 -0.71 8.45 -6.32
C VAL A 31 0.53 7.81 -5.71
N ALA A 32 1.68 8.50 -5.70
CA ALA A 32 2.90 7.98 -5.06
C ALA A 32 2.73 7.79 -3.54
N ALA A 33 2.12 8.75 -2.85
CA ALA A 33 1.84 8.69 -1.42
C ALA A 33 0.85 7.55 -1.07
N ALA A 34 -0.24 7.43 -1.83
CA ALA A 34 -1.20 6.35 -1.68
C ALA A 34 -0.54 4.99 -1.94
N LYS A 35 0.22 4.85 -3.03
CA LYS A 35 0.89 3.60 -3.40
C LYS A 35 1.78 3.09 -2.28
N VAL A 36 2.67 3.93 -1.74
CA VAL A 36 3.58 3.48 -0.68
C VAL A 36 2.81 3.14 0.61
N THR A 37 1.80 3.93 0.97
CA THR A 37 1.04 3.73 2.21
C THR A 37 0.20 2.46 2.16
N VAL A 38 -0.55 2.27 1.08
CA VAL A 38 -1.38 1.07 0.86
C VAL A 38 -0.50 -0.17 0.73
N GLY A 39 0.62 -0.10 -0.01
CA GLY A 39 1.53 -1.22 -0.20
C GLY A 39 2.14 -1.72 1.12
N GLU A 40 2.61 -0.82 1.98
CA GLU A 40 3.17 -1.18 3.28
C GLU A 40 2.06 -1.70 4.23
N ALA A 41 0.89 -1.05 4.27
CA ALA A 41 -0.23 -1.49 5.11
C ALA A 41 -0.74 -2.89 4.72
N ALA A 42 -0.91 -3.15 3.41
CA ALA A 42 -1.33 -4.45 2.91
C ALA A 42 -0.29 -5.55 3.19
N HIS A 43 1.00 -5.24 2.99
CA HIS A 43 2.07 -6.19 3.30
C HIS A 43 2.14 -6.52 4.79
N ALA A 44 2.04 -5.50 5.65
CA ALA A 44 2.00 -5.68 7.10
C ALA A 44 0.77 -6.49 7.53
N ALA A 45 -0.41 -6.21 6.96
CA ALA A 45 -1.63 -6.95 7.25
C ALA A 45 -1.52 -8.44 6.89
N ALA A 46 -1.01 -8.74 5.68
CA ALA A 46 -0.79 -10.12 5.25
C ALA A 46 0.22 -10.85 6.14
N ARG A 47 1.31 -10.18 6.55
CA ARG A 47 2.29 -10.74 7.49
C ARG A 47 1.70 -11.00 8.87
N THR A 48 0.94 -10.06 9.41
CA THR A 48 0.30 -10.21 10.72
C THR A 48 -0.70 -11.36 10.70
N ALA A 49 -1.54 -11.45 9.66
CA ALA A 49 -2.50 -12.55 9.53
C ALA A 49 -1.78 -13.91 9.49
N LEU A 50 -0.73 -14.04 8.68
CA LEU A 50 0.08 -15.26 8.61
C LEU A 50 0.69 -15.62 9.98
N GLN A 51 1.28 -14.63 10.67
CA GLN A 51 1.93 -14.84 11.97
C GLN A 51 0.95 -15.30 13.05
N LEU A 52 -0.25 -14.73 13.10
CA LEU A 52 -1.29 -15.08 14.08
C LEU A 52 -1.81 -16.51 13.90
N HIS A 53 -1.78 -17.04 12.69
CA HIS A 53 -2.26 -18.38 12.38
C HIS A 53 -1.12 -19.44 12.40
N GLY A 54 0.15 -19.02 12.48
CA GLY A 54 1.27 -19.96 12.51
C GLY A 54 1.33 -20.86 11.27
N ALA A 55 1.60 -22.16 11.46
CA ALA A 55 1.79 -23.10 10.35
C ALA A 55 0.53 -23.29 9.49
N VAL A 56 -0.67 -23.21 10.08
CA VAL A 56 -1.93 -23.29 9.31
C VAL A 56 -2.14 -22.07 8.41
N GLY A 57 -1.46 -20.95 8.67
CA GLY A 57 -1.49 -19.82 7.73
C GLY A 57 -0.72 -20.08 6.42
N TYR A 58 0.12 -21.11 6.38
CA TYR A 58 0.86 -21.54 5.18
C TYR A 58 0.19 -22.66 4.41
N THR A 59 -0.85 -23.28 4.97
CA THR A 59 -1.65 -24.27 4.25
C THR A 59 -2.62 -23.55 3.31
N GLU A 60 -3.16 -24.27 2.33
CA GLU A 60 -4.15 -23.72 1.39
C GLU A 60 -5.59 -23.80 1.96
N GLU A 61 -5.74 -24.09 3.26
CA GLU A 61 -7.04 -24.12 3.96
C GLU A 61 -7.53 -22.70 4.27
N LEU A 62 -6.60 -21.74 4.38
CA LEU A 62 -6.86 -20.32 4.53
C LEU A 62 -6.13 -19.57 3.42
N ASP A 63 -6.76 -18.59 2.79
CA ASP A 63 -6.15 -17.77 1.72
C ASP A 63 -5.00 -16.86 2.19
N LEU A 64 -4.47 -17.04 3.40
CA LEU A 64 -3.42 -16.18 3.98
C LEU A 64 -2.11 -16.27 3.20
N ALA A 65 -1.73 -17.48 2.76
CA ALA A 65 -0.57 -17.69 1.90
C ALA A 65 -0.73 -16.95 0.55
N LEU A 66 -1.94 -16.89 -0.01
CA LEU A 66 -2.24 -16.11 -1.22
C LEU A 66 -1.99 -14.62 -0.99
N TRP A 67 -2.48 -14.05 0.11
CA TRP A 67 -2.35 -12.63 0.38
C TRP A 67 -0.91 -12.19 0.57
N ILE A 68 -0.07 -12.95 1.29
CA ILE A 68 1.35 -12.59 1.43
C ILE A 68 2.12 -12.72 0.12
N ARG A 69 1.80 -13.76 -0.69
CA ARG A 69 2.39 -13.97 -2.03
C ARG A 69 2.01 -12.86 -3.01
N LYS A 70 0.86 -12.21 -2.84
CA LYS A 70 0.43 -11.04 -3.64
C LYS A 70 0.97 -9.71 -3.10
N ALA A 71 0.82 -9.46 -1.80
CA ALA A 71 1.14 -8.18 -1.20
C ALA A 71 2.62 -7.82 -1.33
N ARG A 72 3.52 -8.81 -1.19
CA ARG A 72 4.97 -8.58 -1.32
C ARG A 72 5.38 -8.06 -2.71
N PRO A 73 5.09 -8.73 -3.84
CA PRO A 73 5.46 -8.21 -5.15
C PRO A 73 4.71 -6.93 -5.52
N LEU A 74 3.43 -6.78 -5.16
CA LEU A 74 2.66 -5.56 -5.42
C LEU A 74 3.22 -4.34 -4.67
N ARG A 75 3.84 -4.55 -3.50
CA ARG A 75 4.50 -3.48 -2.75
C ARG A 75 5.63 -2.84 -3.54
N ASP A 76 6.32 -3.58 -4.40
CA ASP A 76 7.49 -3.08 -5.14
C ASP A 76 7.18 -2.84 -6.63
N ALA A 77 6.09 -3.42 -7.15
CA ALA A 77 5.62 -3.20 -8.51
C ALA A 77 5.27 -1.72 -8.78
N TRP A 78 5.51 -1.26 -10.01
CA TRP A 78 5.25 0.11 -10.48
C TRP A 78 5.91 1.23 -9.63
N GLY A 79 7.06 0.91 -9.05
CA GLY A 79 7.89 1.83 -8.26
C GLY A 79 8.08 1.32 -6.82
N THR A 80 9.31 1.22 -6.35
CA THR A 80 9.59 0.75 -4.98
C THR A 80 9.06 1.74 -3.93
N PRO A 81 8.86 1.32 -2.66
CA PRO A 81 8.52 2.25 -1.58
C PRO A 81 9.47 3.45 -1.49
N ALA A 82 10.77 3.25 -1.75
CA ALA A 82 11.77 4.31 -1.79
C ALA A 82 11.52 5.29 -2.96
N ALA A 83 11.25 4.77 -4.17
CA ALA A 83 10.93 5.60 -5.34
C ALA A 83 9.65 6.42 -5.14
N CYS A 84 8.61 5.83 -4.54
CA CYS A 84 7.38 6.53 -4.19
C CYS A 84 7.62 7.65 -3.19
N ARG A 85 8.37 7.40 -2.10
CA ARG A 85 8.72 8.45 -1.12
C ARG A 85 9.55 9.56 -1.75
N ALA A 86 10.53 9.23 -2.59
CA ALA A 86 11.33 10.23 -3.29
C ALA A 86 10.45 11.13 -4.17
N ARG A 87 9.47 10.56 -4.87
CA ARG A 87 8.52 11.31 -5.69
C ARG A 87 7.61 12.24 -4.86
N VAL A 88 7.10 11.76 -3.74
CA VAL A 88 6.32 12.59 -2.80
C VAL A 88 7.13 13.80 -2.33
N LEU A 89 8.42 13.62 -2.02
CA LEU A 89 9.27 14.73 -1.59
C LEU A 89 9.60 15.70 -2.73
N ALA A 90 9.79 15.19 -3.95
CA ALA A 90 10.11 16.01 -5.12
C ALA A 90 8.93 16.86 -5.59
N GLU A 91 7.71 16.30 -5.56
CA GLU A 91 6.50 16.93 -6.10
C GLU A 91 5.63 17.60 -5.03
N GLY A 92 5.66 17.10 -3.78
CA GLY A 92 4.88 17.63 -2.66
C GLY A 92 5.50 18.87 -2.00
N ALA A 93 6.75 19.21 -2.32
CA ALA A 93 7.38 20.45 -1.85
C ALA A 93 6.99 21.69 -2.69
N LEU A 94 6.22 21.50 -3.77
CA LEU A 94 5.82 22.55 -4.72
C LEU A 94 4.32 22.93 -4.61
N ALA A 95 3.58 22.39 -3.63
CA ALA A 95 2.22 22.75 -3.29
C ALA A 95 2.19 23.59 -1.99
#